data_AF-A0A5K0WBQ2-F1
#
_entry.id   AF-A0A5K0WBQ2-F1
#
_cell.length_a   1.000
_cell.length_b   1.000
_cell.length_c   1.000
_cell.angle_alpha   90.00
_cell.angle_beta   90.00
_cell.angle_gamma   90.00
#
_symmetry.space_group_name_H-M   'P 1'
#
loop_
_entity.id
_entity.type
_entity.pdbx_description
1 polymer ?
#
loop_
_entity_poly.entity_id
_entity_poly.type
_entity_poly.pdbx_seq_one_letter_code
_entity_poly.pdbx_strand_id
1 'polypeptide(L)'
;GMDVLVHRGIYEAAKGMYNQLFQEVVDYQRVHGKQARFRFTGHSLGGGLSVLVSLMLVAREVVPASSMLPVVTFGAPFIFGAGQRVLQALGLSDSFVQSVMMHRDIVPRAFSCRYPDRVAVLLRRLSASFQHHPCLNSD
;
A
#
# COMPACT_ATOMS: atom_id res chain seq x y z
N GLY A 1 8.88 5.83 -15.58
CA GLY A 1 7.96 5.38 -14.50
C GLY A 1 8.76 4.78 -13.36
N MET A 2 8.21 4.71 -12.15
CA MET A 2 8.95 4.29 -10.94
C MET A 2 9.40 2.82 -10.92
N ASP A 3 8.95 1.99 -11.86
CA ASP A 3 9.27 0.56 -11.97
C ASP A 3 9.04 -0.19 -10.64
N VAL A 4 7.80 -0.06 -10.15
CA VAL A 4 7.31 -0.64 -8.90
C VAL A 4 6.14 -1.54 -9.23
N LEU A 5 6.13 -2.75 -8.69
CA LEU A 5 5.01 -3.68 -8.82
C LEU A 5 4.04 -3.47 -7.66
N VAL A 6 2.74 -3.60 -7.94
CA VAL A 6 1.68 -3.53 -6.94
C VAL A 6 0.68 -4.66 -7.14
N HIS A 7 0.12 -5.18 -6.06
CA HIS A 7 -0.90 -6.21 -6.14
C HIS A 7 -2.14 -5.70 -6.89
N ARG A 8 -2.36 -6.22 -8.12
CA ARG A 8 -3.41 -5.77 -9.05
C ARG A 8 -4.79 -5.64 -8.43
N GLY A 9 -5.28 -6.67 -7.72
CA GLY A 9 -6.63 -6.67 -7.15
C GLY A 9 -6.87 -5.53 -6.15
N ILE A 10 -5.92 -5.30 -5.24
CA ILE A 10 -5.98 -4.23 -4.24
C ILE A 10 -5.85 -2.87 -4.93
N TYR A 11 -4.99 -2.76 -5.96
CA TYR A 11 -4.86 -1.53 -6.76
C TYR A 11 -6.16 -1.15 -7.46
N GLU A 12 -6.83 -2.09 -8.12
CA GLU A 12 -8.12 -1.84 -8.77
C GLU A 12 -9.21 -1.42 -7.78
N ALA A 13 -9.29 -2.11 -6.63
CA ALA A 13 -10.22 -1.75 -5.56
C ALA A 13 -9.91 -0.35 -4.98
N ALA A 14 -8.64 -0.02 -4.78
CA ALA A 14 -8.21 1.29 -4.29
C ALA A 14 -8.55 2.42 -5.28
N LYS A 15 -8.44 2.18 -6.60
CA LYS A 15 -8.90 3.16 -7.61
C LYS A 15 -10.39 3.45 -7.49
N GLY A 16 -11.20 2.40 -7.32
CA GLY A 16 -12.65 2.55 -7.09
C GLY A 16 -12.94 3.38 -5.85
N MET A 17 -12.27 3.07 -4.74
CA MET A 17 -12.42 3.80 -3.47
C MET A 17 -11.94 5.26 -3.58
N TYR A 18 -10.81 5.50 -4.25
CA TYR A 18 -10.32 6.86 -4.51
C TYR A 18 -11.37 7.70 -5.21
N ASN A 19 -12.02 7.18 -6.25
CA ASN A 19 -13.03 7.92 -7.01
C ASN A 19 -14.23 8.30 -6.14
N GLN A 20 -14.63 7.43 -5.21
CA GLN A 20 -15.72 7.69 -4.27
C GLN A 20 -15.33 8.74 -3.23
N LEU A 21 -14.09 8.73 -2.75
CA LEU A 21 -13.62 9.63 -1.70
C LEU A 21 -13.16 11.00 -2.22
N PHE A 22 -12.90 11.13 -3.52
CA PHE A 22 -12.28 12.33 -4.10
C PHE A 22 -13.01 13.62 -3.72
N GLN A 23 -14.34 13.64 -3.89
CA GLN A 23 -15.12 14.85 -3.65
C GLN A 23 -15.15 15.22 -2.16
N GLU A 24 -15.32 14.24 -1.28
CA GLU A 24 -15.29 14.43 0.18
C GLU A 24 -13.96 15.01 0.67
N VAL A 25 -12.84 14.53 0.10
CA VAL A 25 -11.50 15.05 0.42
C VAL A 25 -11.36 16.50 -0.02
N VAL A 26 -11.79 16.84 -1.24
CA VAL A 26 -11.73 18.21 -1.78
C VAL A 26 -12.59 19.16 -0.96
N ASP A 27 -13.80 18.75 -0.59
CA ASP A 27 -14.70 19.59 0.21
C ASP A 27 -14.18 19.78 1.63
N TYR A 28 -13.61 18.74 2.26
CA TYR A 28 -12.93 18.87 3.54
C TYR A 28 -11.74 19.85 3.47
N GLN A 29 -10.92 19.79 2.41
CA GLN A 29 -9.83 20.77 2.21
C GLN A 29 -10.37 22.18 2.03
N ARG A 30 -11.49 22.37 1.32
CA ARG A 30 -12.11 23.68 1.13
C ARG A 30 -12.55 24.29 2.47
N VAL A 31 -13.13 23.47 3.35
CA VAL A 31 -13.64 23.92 4.65
C VAL A 31 -12.50 24.21 5.65
N HIS A 32 -11.46 23.38 5.67
CA HIS A 32 -10.42 23.45 6.71
C HIS A 32 -9.09 24.06 6.24
N GLY A 33 -8.91 24.30 4.94
CA GLY A 33 -7.73 24.93 4.36
C GLY A 33 -6.42 24.25 4.79
N LYS A 34 -5.45 25.06 5.23
CA LYS A 34 -4.12 24.57 5.69
C LYS A 34 -4.17 23.71 6.95
N GLN A 35 -5.27 23.73 7.70
CA GLN A 35 -5.45 22.92 8.90
C GLN A 35 -6.01 21.53 8.59
N ALA A 36 -6.44 21.27 7.35
CA ALA A 36 -6.91 19.97 6.94
C ALA A 36 -5.83 18.90 7.16
N ARG A 37 -6.16 17.87 7.94
CA ARG A 37 -5.32 16.71 8.20
C ARG A 37 -6.05 15.44 7.78
N PHE A 38 -5.33 14.55 7.10
CA PHE A 38 -5.86 13.27 6.65
C PHE A 38 -5.10 12.13 7.31
N ARG A 39 -5.83 11.13 7.81
CA ARG A 39 -5.25 9.89 8.30
C ARG A 39 -6.07 8.72 7.75
N PHE A 40 -5.38 7.79 7.13
CA PHE A 40 -5.96 6.54 6.68
C PHE A 40 -5.51 5.41 7.61
N THR A 41 -6.41 4.47 7.85
CA THR A 41 -6.15 3.27 8.64
C THR A 41 -6.92 2.11 8.07
N GLY A 42 -6.51 0.88 8.36
CA GLY A 42 -7.25 -0.28 7.89
C GLY A 42 -6.68 -1.59 8.42
N HIS A 43 -7.57 -2.59 8.50
CA HIS A 43 -7.24 -3.94 8.89
C HIS A 43 -7.22 -4.87 7.67
N SER A 44 -6.29 -5.83 7.64
CA SER A 44 -6.20 -6.85 6.59
C SER A 44 -6.18 -6.22 5.19
N LEU A 45 -7.07 -6.63 4.27
CA LEU A 45 -7.25 -6.01 2.96
C LEU A 45 -7.42 -4.47 3.05
N GLY A 46 -8.17 -4.01 4.04
CA GLY A 46 -8.40 -2.59 4.29
C GLY A 46 -7.12 -1.81 4.55
N GLY A 47 -6.11 -2.40 5.19
CA GLY A 47 -4.83 -1.74 5.40
C GLY A 47 -4.10 -1.49 4.07
N GLY A 48 -4.15 -2.46 3.15
CA GLY A 48 -3.59 -2.28 1.81
C GLY A 48 -4.32 -1.21 0.99
N LEU A 49 -5.65 -1.15 1.10
CA LEU A 49 -6.46 -0.09 0.47
C LEU A 49 -6.11 1.29 1.03
N SER A 50 -5.99 1.41 2.35
CA SER A 50 -5.66 2.66 3.05
C SER A 50 -4.31 3.22 2.62
N VAL A 51 -3.29 2.36 2.49
CA VAL A 51 -1.99 2.77 1.95
C VAL A 51 -2.14 3.27 0.52
N LEU A 52 -2.80 2.52 -0.37
CA LEU A 52 -2.91 2.92 -1.78
C LEU A 52 -3.71 4.19 -1.99
N VAL A 53 -4.85 4.35 -1.31
CA VAL A 53 -5.69 5.55 -1.43
C VAL A 53 -4.90 6.77 -0.93
N SER A 54 -4.19 6.67 0.20
CA SER A 54 -3.36 7.77 0.70
C SER A 54 -2.26 8.17 -0.30
N LEU A 55 -1.56 7.18 -0.88
CA LEU A 55 -0.50 7.43 -1.85
C LEU A 55 -1.06 8.01 -3.15
N MET A 56 -2.23 7.57 -3.61
CA MET A 56 -2.90 8.14 -4.79
C MET A 56 -3.28 9.60 -4.57
N LEU A 57 -3.79 9.96 -3.38
CA LEU A 57 -4.13 11.35 -3.04
C LEU A 57 -2.90 12.26 -3.05
N VAL A 58 -1.77 11.77 -2.52
CA VAL A 58 -0.50 12.52 -2.53
C VAL A 58 0.09 12.58 -3.94
N ALA A 59 0.19 11.45 -4.63
CA ALA A 59 0.81 11.35 -5.95
C ALA A 59 0.07 12.12 -7.05
N ARG A 60 -1.24 12.34 -6.87
CA ARG A 60 -2.07 13.16 -7.77
C ARG A 60 -2.21 14.60 -7.31
N GLU A 61 -1.44 15.00 -6.30
CA GLU A 61 -1.42 16.36 -5.76
C GLU A 61 -2.78 16.87 -5.24
N VAL A 62 -3.69 15.94 -4.89
CA VAL A 62 -4.99 16.27 -4.29
C VAL A 62 -4.77 16.72 -2.85
N VAL A 63 -3.99 15.94 -2.09
CA VAL A 63 -3.64 16.24 -0.70
C VAL A 63 -2.13 16.50 -0.62
N PRO A 64 -1.70 17.67 -0.10
CA PRO A 64 -0.29 17.92 0.17
C PRO A 64 0.29 16.86 1.10
N ALA A 65 1.52 16.39 0.84
CA ALA A 65 2.21 15.43 1.70
C ALA A 65 2.28 15.89 3.17
N SER A 66 2.42 17.20 3.41
CA SER A 66 2.45 17.81 4.75
C SER A 66 1.11 17.78 5.51
N SER A 67 0.00 17.53 4.81
CA SER A 67 -1.34 17.35 5.39
C SER A 67 -1.69 15.87 5.61
N MET A 68 -0.89 14.95 5.08
CA MET A 68 -1.09 13.51 5.22
C MET A 68 -0.35 12.98 6.44
N LEU A 69 -1.09 12.47 7.42
CA LEU A 69 -0.54 11.80 8.59
C LEU A 69 -0.12 10.36 8.24
N PRO A 70 0.77 9.74 9.03
CA PRO A 70 1.14 8.34 8.82
C PRO A 70 -0.08 7.42 8.76
N VAL A 71 -0.05 6.51 7.79
CA VAL A 71 -1.05 5.45 7.62
C VAL A 71 -0.74 4.34 8.60
N VAL A 72 -1.70 4.01 9.45
CA VAL A 72 -1.55 2.92 10.42
C VAL A 72 -2.33 1.71 9.91
N THR A 73 -1.68 0.56 9.76
CA THR A 73 -2.33 -0.66 9.27
C THR A 73 -2.28 -1.77 10.31
N PHE A 74 -3.25 -2.67 10.29
CA PHE A 74 -3.36 -3.78 11.23
C PHE A 74 -3.47 -5.09 10.45
N GLY A 75 -2.53 -6.02 10.64
CA GLY A 75 -2.60 -7.34 9.99
C GLY A 75 -2.69 -7.27 8.45
N ALA A 76 -2.16 -6.21 7.83
CA ALA A 76 -2.30 -5.97 6.39
C ALA A 76 -1.23 -6.74 5.59
N PRO A 77 -1.55 -7.24 4.38
CA PRO A 77 -0.56 -7.88 3.52
C PRO A 77 0.42 -6.85 2.95
N PHE A 78 1.60 -7.30 2.53
CA PHE A 78 2.45 -6.48 1.68
C PHE A 78 1.82 -6.38 0.28
N ILE A 79 1.79 -5.18 -0.29
CA ILE A 79 1.10 -4.92 -1.57
C ILE A 79 2.02 -4.40 -2.66
N PHE A 80 3.28 -4.09 -2.34
CA PHE A 80 4.26 -3.54 -3.26
C PHE A 80 5.50 -4.44 -3.37
N GLY A 81 6.03 -4.57 -4.58
CA GLY A 81 7.43 -4.91 -4.81
C GLY A 81 8.24 -3.62 -4.94
N ALA A 82 9.26 -3.44 -4.11
CA ALA A 82 10.09 -2.23 -4.03
C ALA A 82 9.31 -0.93 -3.64
N GLY A 83 8.33 -1.05 -2.74
CA GLY A 83 7.48 0.09 -2.30
C GLY A 83 8.22 1.28 -1.71
N GLN A 84 9.44 1.08 -1.19
CA GLN A 84 10.30 2.16 -0.70
C GLN A 84 10.59 3.23 -1.75
N ARG A 85 10.72 2.83 -3.03
CA ARG A 85 10.94 3.75 -4.15
C ARG A 85 9.76 4.72 -4.35
N VAL A 86 8.53 4.27 -4.03
CA VAL A 86 7.33 5.11 -4.11
C VAL A 86 7.38 6.20 -3.04
N LEU A 87 7.74 5.85 -1.80
CA LEU A 87 7.85 6.83 -0.71
C LEU A 87 8.90 7.88 -1.02
N GLN A 88 10.09 7.46 -1.47
CA GLN A 88 11.17 8.36 -1.88
C GLN A 88 10.76 9.29 -3.01
N ALA A 89 10.12 8.77 -4.06
CA ALA A 89 9.67 9.58 -5.18
C ALA A 89 8.60 10.63 -4.80
N LEU A 90 7.82 10.36 -3.75
CA LEU A 90 6.81 11.29 -3.22
C LEU A 90 7.34 12.17 -2.08
N GLY A 91 8.62 12.06 -1.71
CA GLY A 91 9.21 12.80 -0.59
C GLY A 91 8.61 12.43 0.78
N LEU A 92 8.05 11.23 0.91
CA LEU A 92 7.45 10.72 2.15
C LEU A 92 8.51 10.02 3.01
N SER A 93 8.35 10.09 4.34
CA SER A 93 9.27 9.43 5.27
C SER A 93 9.09 7.91 5.28
N ASP A 94 10.13 7.19 5.69
CA ASP A 94 10.09 5.72 5.88
C ASP A 94 9.04 5.30 6.91
N SER A 95 8.70 6.20 7.83
CA SER A 95 7.66 5.99 8.86
C SER A 95 6.25 6.35 8.37
N PHE A 96 6.07 6.68 7.09
CA PHE A 96 4.77 7.06 6.54
C PHE A 96 3.74 5.91 6.64
N VAL A 97 4.20 4.66 6.53
CA VAL A 97 3.37 3.47 6.76
C VAL A 97 3.82 2.78 8.04
N GLN A 98 2.90 2.66 8.99
CA GLN A 98 3.12 2.01 10.28
C GLN A 98 2.27 0.73 10.34
N SER A 99 2.93 -0.42 10.34
CA SER A 99 2.24 -1.71 10.30
C SER A 99 2.26 -2.40 11.66
N VAL A 100 1.08 -2.59 12.23
CA VAL A 100 0.85 -3.37 13.45
C VAL A 100 0.56 -4.81 13.04
N MET A 101 1.45 -5.73 13.43
CA MET A 101 1.37 -7.14 13.05
C MET A 101 1.35 -8.02 14.30
N MET A 102 0.47 -9.02 14.30
CA MET A 102 0.44 -10.03 15.35
C MET A 102 1.37 -11.20 15.00
N HIS A 103 2.08 -11.72 16.01
CA HIS A 103 3.14 -12.70 15.81
C HIS A 103 2.70 -13.93 14.98
N ARG A 104 1.46 -14.41 15.18
CA ARG A 104 0.92 -15.59 14.50
C ARG A 104 -0.03 -15.28 13.34
N ASP A 105 -0.15 -14.00 12.98
CA ASP A 105 -0.92 -13.62 11.80
C ASP A 105 -0.13 -13.96 10.54
N ILE A 106 -0.80 -14.66 9.61
CA ILE A 106 -0.22 -15.04 8.32
C ILE A 106 -0.39 -13.94 7.27
N VAL A 107 -1.35 -13.04 7.43
CA VAL A 107 -1.69 -12.05 6.39
C VAL A 107 -0.51 -11.11 6.09
N PRO A 108 0.20 -10.54 7.08
CA PRO A 108 1.40 -9.74 6.79
C PRO A 108 2.56 -10.53 6.19
N ARG A 109 2.50 -11.86 6.19
CA ARG A 109 3.53 -12.72 5.58
C ARG A 109 3.22 -13.01 4.11
N ALA A 110 1.96 -12.80 3.69
CA ALA A 110 1.56 -12.89 2.31
C ALA A 110 2.21 -11.77 1.47
N PHE A 111 2.60 -12.13 0.26
CA PHE A 111 3.28 -11.30 -0.75
C PHE A 111 4.55 -10.60 -0.24
N SER A 112 5.18 -11.15 0.80
CA SER A 112 6.46 -10.65 1.27
C SER A 112 7.55 -10.88 0.21
N CYS A 113 8.61 -10.05 0.24
CA CYS A 113 9.75 -10.24 -0.66
C CYS A 113 10.64 -11.43 -0.25
N ARG A 114 10.32 -12.12 0.86
CA ARG A 114 11.18 -13.18 1.41
C ARG A 114 10.32 -14.34 1.90
N TYR A 115 10.20 -15.35 1.05
CA TYR A 115 9.54 -16.60 1.38
C TYR A 115 10.55 -17.67 1.76
N PRO A 116 10.25 -18.56 2.73
CA PRO A 116 11.02 -19.78 2.89
C PRO A 116 10.99 -20.61 1.60
N ASP A 117 12.11 -21.23 1.22
CA ASP A 117 12.26 -21.95 -0.07
C ASP A 117 11.12 -22.94 -0.34
N ARG A 118 10.71 -23.68 0.69
CA ARG A 118 9.61 -24.66 0.61
C ARG A 118 8.29 -24.00 0.22
N VAL A 119 8.02 -22.79 0.73
CA VAL A 119 6.82 -22.01 0.40
C VAL A 119 6.94 -21.43 -1.01
N ALA A 120 8.12 -20.95 -1.41
CA ALA A 120 8.35 -20.43 -2.76
C ALA A 120 8.12 -21.51 -3.83
N VAL A 121 8.57 -22.75 -3.60
CA VAL A 121 8.29 -23.89 -4.51
C VAL A 121 6.79 -24.14 -4.64
N LEU A 122 6.04 -24.12 -3.53
CA LEU A 122 4.59 -24.31 -3.56
C LEU A 122 3.90 -23.20 -4.36
N LEU A 123 4.23 -21.93 -4.08
CA LEU A 123 3.63 -20.78 -4.77
C LEU A 123 3.88 -20.80 -6.28
N ARG A 124 5.10 -21.16 -6.72
CA ARG A 124 5.42 -21.31 -8.15
C ARG A 124 4.59 -22.40 -8.85
N ARG A 125 4.16 -23.44 -8.13
CA ARG A 125 3.30 -24.50 -8.69
C ARG A 125 1.83 -24.09 -8.80
N LEU A 126 1.37 -23.09 -8.04
CA LEU A 126 -0.04 -22.70 -8.00
C LEU A 126 -0.47 -21.84 -9.18
N SER A 127 0.41 -21.02 -9.75
CA SER A 127 0.06 -20.21 -10.93
C SER A 127 1.27 -19.86 -11.80
N ALA A 128 1.03 -19.69 -13.10
CA ALA A 128 2.05 -19.23 -14.05
C ALA A 128 2.59 -17.83 -13.68
N SER A 129 1.74 -16.94 -13.14
CA SER A 129 2.16 -15.62 -12.67
C SER A 129 3.21 -15.67 -11.56
N PHE A 130 3.18 -16.69 -10.70
CA PHE A 130 4.17 -16.88 -9.64
C PHE A 130 5.47 -17.51 -10.14
N GLN A 131 5.45 -18.28 -11.23
CA GLN A 131 6.65 -18.92 -11.78
C GLN A 131 7.73 -17.92 -12.19
N HIS A 132 7.32 -16.75 -12.69
CA HIS A 132 8.23 -15.70 -13.16
C HIS A 132 8.35 -14.52 -12.19
N HIS A 133 7.75 -14.59 -10.99
CA HIS A 133 7.73 -13.45 -10.09
C HIS A 133 9.11 -13.24 -9.45
N PRO A 134 9.71 -12.03 -9.51
CA PRO A 134 11.08 -11.78 -9.04
C PRO A 134 11.31 -12.18 -7.58
N CYS A 135 10.31 -11.99 -6.69
CA CYS A 135 10.44 -12.35 -5.28
C CYS A 135 10.42 -13.86 -4.96
N LEU A 136 10.11 -14.72 -5.92
CA LEU A 136 10.11 -16.18 -5.76
C LEU A 136 11.30 -16.85 -6.48
N ASN A 137 12.08 -16.06 -7.21
CA ASN A 137 13.24 -16.50 -7.99
C ASN A 137 14.50 -15.69 -7.65
N SER A 138 14.51 -15.04 -6.49
CA SER A 138 15.71 -14.37 -5.98
C SER A 138 16.67 -15.46 -5.49
N ASP A 139 17.83 -15.58 -6.14
CA ASP A 139 18.98 -16.33 -5.64
C ASP A 139 19.58 -15.67 -4.38
#